data_AF-A0A2V9RR39-F1
#
_entry.id   AF-A0A2V9RR39-F1
#
_cell.length_a   1.000
_cell.length_b   1.000
_cell.length_c   1.000
_cell.angle_alpha   90.00
_cell.angle_beta   90.00
_cell.angle_gamma   90.00
#
_symmetry.space_group_name_H-M   'P 1'
#
loop_
_entity.id
_entity.type
_entity.pdbx_description
1 polymer ?
#
loop_
_entity_poly.entity_id
_entity_poly.type
_entity_poly.pdbx_seq_one_letter_code
_entity_poly.pdbx_strand_id
1 'polypeptide(L)'
;MPHCTKCGATVSEDAGFCQNCGQPQPSVAPASVSSTSARSGLSENAAALLSYALGWITGIIFFLTDRRPMVRFHAAQSIVTFGGLHILRIVLGMPFGVGWWFGGFGHWGGFGIGIVLLSFLGLLTFVLWIICMVKAHQGVRLKLPLTGDIAENIAGR
;
A
#
# COMPACT_ATOMS: atom_id res chain seq x y z
N MET A 1 3.01 8.79 -42.61
CA MET A 1 2.16 9.99 -42.37
C MET A 1 0.73 9.51 -42.28
N PRO A 2 0.02 9.72 -41.16
CA PRO A 2 -1.39 9.35 -41.05
C PRO A 2 -2.24 10.17 -42.03
N HIS A 3 -3.32 9.56 -42.53
CA HIS A 3 -4.27 10.17 -43.45
C HIS A 3 -5.63 10.34 -42.77
N CYS A 4 -6.31 11.43 -43.08
CA CYS A 4 -7.65 11.70 -42.60
C CYS A 4 -8.64 10.64 -43.09
N THR A 5 -9.36 10.00 -42.17
CA THR A 5 -10.35 8.95 -42.47
C THR A 5 -11.56 9.43 -43.29
N LYS A 6 -11.77 10.75 -43.43
CA LYS A 6 -12.86 11.33 -44.23
C LYS A 6 -12.41 11.80 -45.61
N CYS A 7 -11.37 12.64 -45.63
CA CYS A 7 -11.01 13.42 -46.81
C CYS A 7 -9.67 13.03 -47.43
N GLY A 8 -8.96 12.06 -46.83
CA GLY A 8 -7.69 11.54 -47.37
C GLY A 8 -6.47 12.47 -47.25
N ALA A 9 -6.66 13.71 -46.77
CA ALA A 9 -5.56 14.64 -46.53
C ALA A 9 -4.56 14.08 -45.51
N THR A 10 -3.27 14.36 -45.71
CA THR A 10 -2.23 14.03 -44.72
C THR A 10 -2.42 14.87 -43.47
N VAL A 11 -2.28 14.24 -42.30
CA VAL A 11 -2.39 14.91 -41.00
C VAL A 11 -1.11 14.67 -40.19
N SER A 12 -0.75 15.61 -39.31
CA SER A 12 0.38 15.41 -38.40
C SER A 12 0.03 14.36 -37.34
N GLU A 13 1.03 13.63 -36.85
CA GLU A 13 0.85 12.50 -35.92
C GLU A 13 0.15 12.92 -34.61
N ASP A 14 0.32 14.18 -34.20
CA ASP A 14 -0.30 14.76 -32.99
C ASP A 14 -1.56 15.60 -33.25
N ALA A 15 -2.07 15.65 -34.49
CA ALA A 15 -3.24 16.48 -34.80
C ALA A 15 -4.54 15.85 -34.27
N GLY A 16 -5.18 16.48 -33.28
CA GLY A 16 -6.50 16.08 -32.80
C GLY A 16 -7.64 16.29 -33.82
N PHE A 17 -7.43 17.15 -34.81
CA PHE A 17 -8.40 17.43 -35.88
C PHE A 17 -7.71 17.60 -37.24
N CYS A 18 -8.39 17.19 -38.31
CA CYS A 18 -7.90 17.40 -39.66
C CYS A 18 -7.98 18.90 -40.01
N GLN A 19 -6.84 19.51 -40.32
CA GLN A 19 -6.74 20.93 -40.70
C GLN A 19 -7.50 21.27 -42.00
N ASN A 20 -7.83 20.28 -42.82
CA ASN A 20 -8.48 20.50 -44.12
C ASN A 20 -10.02 20.33 -44.08
N CYS A 21 -10.55 19.45 -43.23
CA CYS A 21 -12.00 19.17 -43.19
C CYS A 21 -12.63 19.26 -41.79
N GLY A 22 -11.83 19.56 -40.76
CA GLY A 22 -12.28 19.69 -39.37
C GLY A 22 -12.65 18.39 -38.68
N GLN A 23 -12.51 17.22 -39.33
CA GLN A 23 -12.91 15.96 -38.69
C GLN A 23 -11.93 15.57 -37.57
N PRO A 24 -12.41 15.22 -36.36
CA PRO A 24 -11.57 14.69 -35.30
C PRO A 24 -10.83 13.45 -35.78
N GLN A 25 -9.51 13.43 -35.56
CA GLN A 25 -8.70 12.25 -35.84
C GLN A 25 -8.55 11.45 -34.55
N PRO A 26 -8.59 10.10 -34.61
CA PRO A 26 -8.27 9.28 -33.45
C PRO A 26 -6.80 9.55 -33.13
N SER A 27 -6.53 10.38 -32.11
CA SER A 27 -5.17 10.60 -31.64
C SER A 27 -4.67 9.25 -31.12
N VAL A 28 -3.64 8.71 -31.76
CA VAL A 28 -2.86 7.60 -31.22
C VAL A 28 -1.88 8.20 -30.21
N ALA A 29 -2.41 9.00 -29.28
CA ALA A 29 -1.65 9.32 -28.09
C ALA A 29 -1.47 7.98 -27.34
N PRO A 30 -0.24 7.60 -26.94
CA PRO A 30 -0.09 6.48 -26.02
C PRO A 30 -0.98 6.79 -24.83
N ALA A 31 -1.90 5.88 -24.54
CA ALA A 31 -2.91 6.02 -23.51
C ALA A 31 -2.29 6.69 -22.28
N SER A 32 -2.54 7.98 -22.11
CA SER A 32 -2.28 8.65 -20.87
C SER A 32 -3.19 7.93 -19.89
N VAL A 33 -2.55 7.15 -19.02
CA VAL A 33 -3.14 6.46 -17.87
C VAL A 33 -4.24 7.36 -17.34
N SER A 34 -5.49 6.96 -17.61
CA SER A 34 -6.67 7.73 -17.25
C SER A 34 -6.72 7.80 -15.74
N SER A 35 -6.14 8.87 -15.21
CA SER A 35 -6.10 9.23 -13.81
C SER A 35 -7.41 9.92 -13.47
N THR A 36 -8.50 9.15 -13.35
CA THR A 36 -9.72 9.69 -12.75
C THR A 36 -10.54 8.61 -12.05
N SER A 37 -10.46 8.57 -10.72
CA SER A 37 -11.65 8.86 -9.90
C SER A 37 -11.24 9.26 -8.47
N ALA A 38 -11.97 10.25 -7.95
CA ALA A 38 -11.57 11.14 -6.88
C ALA A 38 -11.76 10.60 -5.44
N ARG A 39 -10.76 10.87 -4.59
CA ARG A 39 -10.90 11.37 -3.19
C ARG A 39 -9.56 11.73 -2.53
N SER A 40 -8.45 11.38 -3.16
CA SER A 40 -7.09 11.78 -2.78
C SER A 40 -6.31 12.04 -4.07
N GLY A 41 -5.49 13.11 -4.16
CA GLY A 41 -4.62 13.39 -5.32
C GLY A 41 -3.52 12.35 -5.57
N LEU A 42 -3.58 11.20 -4.89
CA LEU A 42 -2.65 10.09 -4.94
C LEU A 42 -3.18 8.97 -5.85
N SER A 43 -2.27 8.41 -6.65
CA SER A 43 -2.54 7.18 -7.42
C SER A 43 -2.94 6.04 -6.48
N GLU A 44 -3.70 5.08 -6.99
CA GLU A 44 -4.19 3.95 -6.19
C GLU A 44 -3.04 3.14 -5.55
N ASN A 45 -1.99 2.90 -6.32
CA ASN A 45 -0.80 2.20 -5.84
C ASN A 45 -0.02 3.01 -4.79
N ALA A 46 0.06 4.33 -4.95
CA ALA A 46 0.70 5.20 -3.95
C ALA A 46 -0.10 5.23 -2.64
N ALA A 47 -1.44 5.33 -2.72
CA ALA A 47 -2.31 5.25 -1.54
C ALA A 47 -2.22 3.88 -0.84
N ALA A 48 -2.17 2.79 -1.62
CA ALA A 48 -1.96 1.45 -1.08
C ALA A 48 -0.60 1.31 -0.37
N LEU A 49 0.48 1.86 -0.95
CA LEU A 49 1.80 1.91 -0.30
C LEU A 49 1.74 2.73 1.00
N LEU A 50 1.16 3.93 0.96
CA LEU A 50 1.09 4.83 2.12
C LEU A 50 0.25 4.26 3.28
N SER A 51 -0.68 3.34 2.99
CA SER A 51 -1.39 2.60 4.04
C SER A 51 -0.46 1.82 4.98
N TYR A 52 0.76 1.51 4.55
CA TYR A 52 1.78 0.87 5.37
C TYR A 52 2.76 1.85 6.04
N ALA A 53 2.73 3.16 5.75
CA ALA A 53 3.81 4.10 6.11
C ALA A 53 4.08 4.19 7.62
N LEU A 54 3.03 4.20 8.44
CA LEU A 54 3.12 4.14 9.89
C LEU A 54 2.51 2.83 10.43
N GLY A 55 2.65 1.76 9.63
CA GLY A 55 2.07 0.45 9.92
C GLY A 55 0.54 0.54 10.10
N TRP A 56 0.04 -0.03 11.19
CA TRP A 56 -1.38 -0.16 11.43
C TRP A 56 -2.12 1.19 11.57
N ILE A 57 -1.43 2.26 11.99
CA ILE A 57 -2.03 3.60 12.14
C ILE A 57 -2.46 4.15 10.78
N THR A 58 -1.54 4.21 9.81
CA THR A 58 -1.89 4.60 8.44
C THR A 58 -2.85 3.62 7.80
N GLY A 59 -2.77 2.34 8.17
CA GLY A 59 -3.75 1.33 7.76
C GLY A 59 -5.17 1.74 8.15
N ILE A 60 -5.41 2.11 9.41
CA ILE A 60 -6.73 2.59 9.87
C ILE A 60 -7.18 3.81 9.08
N ILE A 61 -6.31 4.81 8.92
CA ILE A 61 -6.65 6.07 8.24
C ILE A 61 -7.09 5.79 6.80
N PHE A 62 -6.31 5.03 6.03
CA PHE A 62 -6.63 4.69 4.64
C PHE A 62 -7.83 3.74 4.52
N PHE A 63 -8.02 2.82 5.48
CA PHE A 63 -9.17 1.92 5.48
C PHE A 63 -10.50 2.68 5.67
N LEU A 64 -10.51 3.73 6.48
CA LEU A 64 -11.70 4.54 6.74
C LEU A 64 -11.94 5.62 5.66
N THR A 65 -10.86 6.19 5.11
CA THR A 65 -10.94 7.34 4.20
C THR A 65 -11.07 6.92 2.73
N ASP A 66 -10.37 5.85 2.33
CA ASP A 66 -10.31 5.40 0.93
C ASP A 66 -11.30 4.26 0.67
N ARG A 67 -12.02 4.35 -0.45
CA ARG A 67 -13.05 3.37 -0.83
C ARG A 67 -12.59 2.44 -1.96
N ARG A 68 -11.40 2.68 -2.53
CA ARG A 68 -10.87 1.85 -3.61
C ARG A 68 -10.49 0.46 -3.10
N PRO A 69 -10.88 -0.63 -3.78
CA PRO A 69 -10.74 -1.98 -3.25
C PRO A 69 -9.29 -2.37 -3.00
N MET A 70 -8.35 -1.89 -3.84
CA MET A 70 -6.93 -2.15 -3.67
C MET A 70 -6.36 -1.50 -2.41
N VAL A 71 -6.69 -0.23 -2.20
CA VAL A 71 -6.26 0.53 -1.02
C VAL A 71 -6.85 -0.08 0.24
N ARG A 72 -8.15 -0.44 0.23
CA ARG A 72 -8.81 -1.08 1.37
C ARG A 72 -8.20 -2.43 1.74
N PHE A 73 -7.83 -3.26 0.76
CA PHE A 73 -7.14 -4.52 1.01
C PHE A 73 -5.80 -4.31 1.71
N HIS A 74 -4.95 -3.42 1.16
CA HIS A 74 -3.64 -3.14 1.76
C HIS A 74 -3.74 -2.45 3.12
N ALA A 75 -4.69 -1.55 3.28
CA ALA A 75 -5.00 -0.90 4.54
C ALA A 75 -5.45 -1.93 5.60
N ALA A 76 -6.38 -2.82 5.28
CA ALA A 76 -6.80 -3.91 6.17
C ALA A 76 -5.62 -4.83 6.53
N GLN A 77 -4.80 -5.22 5.54
CA GLN A 77 -3.62 -6.05 5.77
C GLN A 77 -2.59 -5.32 6.65
N SER A 78 -2.44 -4.01 6.51
CA SER A 78 -1.59 -3.18 7.37
C SER A 78 -2.06 -3.20 8.82
N ILE A 79 -3.37 -3.00 9.04
CA ILE A 79 -4.00 -3.04 10.37
C ILE A 79 -3.76 -4.38 11.05
N VAL A 80 -4.13 -5.48 10.38
CA VAL A 80 -4.06 -6.82 10.95
C VAL A 80 -2.60 -7.22 11.21
N THR A 81 -1.71 -7.00 10.24
CA THR A 81 -0.32 -7.46 10.32
C THR A 81 0.46 -6.65 11.35
N PHE A 82 0.49 -5.32 11.21
CA PHE A 82 1.31 -4.48 12.10
C PHE A 82 0.64 -4.25 13.45
N GLY A 83 -0.69 -4.25 13.53
CA GLY A 83 -1.41 -4.16 14.79
C GLY A 83 -1.23 -5.45 15.60
N GLY A 84 -1.40 -6.60 14.94
CA GLY A 84 -1.14 -7.91 15.56
C GLY A 84 0.31 -8.06 16.02
N LEU A 85 1.30 -7.70 15.18
CA LEU A 85 2.71 -7.72 15.56
C LEU A 85 3.04 -6.76 16.71
N HIS A 86 2.40 -5.59 16.76
CA HIS A 86 2.58 -4.63 17.85
C HIS A 86 2.06 -5.19 19.18
N ILE A 87 0.84 -5.75 19.19
CA ILE A 87 0.27 -6.41 20.38
C ILE A 87 1.15 -7.59 20.81
N LEU A 88 1.58 -8.43 19.87
CA LEU A 88 2.46 -9.57 20.14
C LEU A 88 3.78 -9.10 20.78
N ARG A 89 4.38 -8.02 20.28
CA ARG A 89 5.60 -7.44 20.88
C ARG A 89 5.39 -6.95 22.30
N ILE A 90 4.25 -6.31 22.60
CA ILE A 90 3.93 -5.85 23.96
C ILE A 90 3.79 -7.06 24.89
N VAL A 91 3.03 -8.08 24.48
CA VAL A 91 2.79 -9.29 25.28
C VAL A 91 4.08 -10.07 25.53
N LEU A 92 4.89 -10.29 24.48
CA LEU A 92 6.19 -10.95 24.62
C LEU A 92 7.20 -10.09 25.39
N GLY A 93 7.10 -8.76 25.28
CA GLY A 93 7.96 -7.81 25.96
C GLY A 93 7.61 -7.63 27.44
N MET A 94 6.37 -7.88 27.86
CA MET A 94 5.95 -7.72 29.26
C MET A 94 6.87 -8.42 30.28
N PRO A 95 7.14 -9.74 30.15
CA PRO A 95 7.99 -10.45 31.10
C PRO A 95 9.45 -9.99 31.11
N PHE A 96 9.92 -9.32 30.05
CA PHE A 96 11.31 -8.85 29.90
C PHE A 96 11.46 -7.34 30.11
N GLY A 97 10.38 -6.55 30.14
CA GLY A 97 10.42 -5.08 30.03
C GLY A 97 9.53 -4.28 30.99
N VAL A 98 8.58 -4.90 31.71
CA VAL A 98 7.65 -4.16 32.61
C VAL A 98 8.36 -3.39 33.73
N GLY A 99 9.53 -3.84 34.17
CA GLY A 99 10.29 -3.22 35.26
C GLY A 99 10.88 -1.86 34.87
N TRP A 100 11.16 -1.66 33.58
CA TRP A 100 11.68 -0.38 33.09
C TRP A 100 10.59 0.71 33.02
N TRP A 101 9.34 0.33 32.70
CA TRP A 101 8.24 1.30 32.60
C TRP A 101 7.70 1.75 33.97
N PHE A 102 7.82 0.90 35.00
CA PHE A 102 7.26 1.13 36.34
C PHE A 102 8.32 1.27 37.45
N GLY A 103 9.59 1.53 37.10
CA GLY A 103 10.65 1.83 38.08
C GLY A 103 11.10 0.66 38.96
N GLY A 104 10.80 -0.58 38.55
CA GLY A 104 11.17 -1.80 39.27
C GLY A 104 12.49 -2.38 38.77
N PHE A 105 13.50 -2.43 39.65
CA PHE A 105 14.75 -3.18 39.50
C PHE A 105 14.54 -4.71 39.55
N GLY A 106 13.57 -5.26 38.81
CA GLY A 106 13.29 -6.68 38.92
C GLY A 106 12.54 -7.24 37.74
N HIS A 107 13.26 -7.75 36.73
CA HIS A 107 12.86 -8.95 35.99
C HIS A 107 14.08 -9.78 35.58
N TRP A 108 13.93 -11.10 35.68
CA TRP A 108 14.93 -12.16 35.52
C TRP A 108 15.53 -12.34 34.09
N GLY A 109 15.45 -11.34 33.21
CA GLY A 109 15.76 -11.52 31.78
C GLY A 109 16.55 -10.40 31.10
N GLY A 110 17.11 -9.46 31.87
CA GLY A 110 18.03 -8.47 31.33
C GLY A 110 19.32 -9.14 30.84
N PHE A 111 19.53 -9.11 29.52
CA PHE A 111 20.81 -9.11 28.76
C PHE A 111 21.00 -10.15 27.63
N GLY A 112 20.19 -11.22 27.53
CA GLY A 112 20.46 -12.27 26.54
C GLY A 112 19.33 -12.56 25.56
N ILE A 113 18.64 -13.67 25.79
CA ILE A 113 17.72 -14.31 24.84
C ILE A 113 16.53 -13.41 24.46
N GLY A 114 15.96 -12.68 25.42
CA GLY A 114 14.82 -11.79 25.15
C GLY A 114 15.15 -10.65 24.17
N ILE A 115 16.33 -10.04 24.30
CA ILE A 115 16.80 -8.98 23.39
C ILE A 115 17.04 -9.55 21.99
N VAL A 116 17.72 -10.70 21.91
CA VAL A 116 18.01 -11.37 20.63
C VAL A 116 16.70 -11.71 19.91
N LEU A 117 15.74 -12.32 20.60
CA LEU A 117 14.44 -12.72 20.04
C LEU A 117 13.62 -11.50 19.56
N LEU A 118 13.54 -10.44 20.36
CA LEU A 118 12.83 -9.21 19.99
C LEU A 118 13.51 -8.46 18.83
N SER A 119 14.83 -8.56 18.72
CA SER A 119 15.63 -8.01 17.61
C SER A 119 15.37 -8.78 16.31
N PHE A 120 15.39 -10.11 16.35
CA PHE A 120 15.04 -10.95 15.20
C PHE A 120 13.60 -10.71 14.75
N LEU A 121 12.65 -10.64 15.67
CA LEU A 121 11.26 -10.30 15.35
C LEU A 121 11.15 -8.91 14.71
N GLY A 122 11.96 -7.95 15.16
CA GLY A 122 12.07 -6.62 14.58
C GLY A 122 12.57 -6.63 13.15
N LEU A 123 13.65 -7.37 12.91
CA LEU A 123 14.22 -7.51 11.56
C LEU A 123 13.23 -8.20 10.62
N LEU A 124 12.58 -9.29 11.05
CA LEU A 124 11.55 -9.97 10.28
C LEU A 124 10.37 -9.02 9.96
N THR A 125 9.92 -8.26 10.95
CA THR A 125 8.86 -7.25 10.77
C THR A 125 9.27 -6.19 9.76
N PHE A 126 10.51 -5.71 9.83
CA PHE A 126 11.05 -4.72 8.91
C PHE A 126 11.13 -5.26 7.47
N VAL A 127 11.63 -6.48 7.29
CA VAL A 127 11.67 -7.13 5.96
C VAL A 127 10.25 -7.32 5.41
N LEU A 128 9.33 -7.82 6.23
CA LEU A 128 7.92 -7.97 5.86
C LEU A 128 7.29 -6.63 5.45
N TRP A 129 7.59 -5.57 6.19
CA TRP A 129 7.12 -4.21 5.91
C TRP A 129 7.59 -3.69 4.56
N ILE A 130 8.87 -3.85 4.24
CA ILE A 130 9.42 -3.48 2.93
C ILE A 130 8.77 -4.28 1.80
N ILE A 131 8.60 -5.60 1.97
CA ILE A 131 7.95 -6.45 0.95
C ILE A 131 6.50 -5.97 0.70
N CYS A 132 5.75 -5.69 1.76
CA CYS A 132 4.37 -5.18 1.64
C CYS A 132 4.32 -3.83 0.89
N MET A 133 5.20 -2.90 1.25
CA MET A 133 5.35 -1.60 0.60
C MET A 133 5.62 -1.74 -0.91
N VAL A 134 6.63 -2.53 -1.28
CA VAL A 134 7.03 -2.72 -2.67
C VAL A 134 5.90 -3.38 -3.48
N LYS A 135 5.26 -4.42 -2.94
CA LYS A 135 4.16 -5.11 -3.62
C LYS A 135 2.92 -4.23 -3.78
N ALA A 136 2.61 -3.40 -2.78
CA ALA A 136 1.53 -2.44 -2.86
C ALA A 136 1.77 -1.39 -3.96
N HIS A 137 3.00 -0.88 -4.07
CA HIS A 137 3.38 0.05 -5.13
C HIS A 137 3.31 -0.57 -6.53
N GLN A 138 3.63 -1.86 -6.64
CA GLN A 138 3.50 -2.63 -7.88
C GLN A 138 2.04 -2.95 -8.24
N GLY A 139 1.07 -2.63 -7.38
CA GLY A 139 -0.33 -2.97 -7.59
C GLY A 139 -0.63 -4.47 -7.39
N VAL A 140 0.23 -5.19 -6.68
CA VAL A 140 0.07 -6.64 -6.44
C VAL A 140 -0.55 -6.88 -5.06
N ARG A 141 -1.69 -7.58 -5.03
CA ARG A 141 -2.33 -8.05 -3.80
C ARG A 141 -1.58 -9.25 -3.22
N LEU A 142 -0.44 -8.98 -2.58
CA LEU A 142 0.27 -10.00 -1.82
C LEU A 142 -0.56 -10.36 -0.57
N LYS A 143 -1.19 -11.54 -0.57
CA LYS A 143 -1.80 -12.13 0.61
C LYS A 143 -0.73 -12.77 1.47
N LEU A 144 -0.58 -12.32 2.71
CA LEU A 144 0.31 -12.96 3.67
C LEU A 144 -0.33 -14.25 4.20
N PRO A 145 0.43 -15.33 4.44
CA PRO A 145 -0.13 -16.62 4.82
C PRO A 145 -0.88 -16.59 6.16
N LEU A 146 -0.56 -15.66 7.06
CA LEU A 146 -1.20 -15.54 8.37
C LEU A 146 -2.29 -14.46 8.43
N THR A 147 -2.18 -13.40 7.63
CA THR A 147 -3.02 -12.20 7.76
C THR A 147 -3.76 -11.82 6.48
N GLY A 148 -3.46 -12.46 5.35
CA GLY A 148 -4.04 -12.16 4.04
C GLY A 148 -5.53 -12.47 3.96
N ASP A 149 -5.97 -13.64 4.44
CA ASP A 149 -7.38 -14.03 4.42
C ASP A 149 -8.23 -13.17 5.38
N ILE A 150 -7.66 -12.82 6.54
CA ILE A 150 -8.30 -11.90 7.50
C ILE A 150 -8.45 -10.51 6.86
N ALA A 151 -7.41 -10.01 6.20
CA ALA A 151 -7.45 -8.72 5.51
C ALA A 151 -8.47 -8.69 4.38
N GLU A 152 -8.58 -9.77 3.59
CA GLU A 152 -9.56 -9.89 2.52
C GLU A 152 -10.99 -9.89 3.04
N ASN A 153 -11.26 -10.64 4.10
CA ASN A 153 -12.57 -10.67 4.75
C ASN A 153 -12.98 -9.30 5.32
N ILE A 154 -12.02 -8.51 5.81
CA ILE A 154 -12.26 -7.16 6.32
C ILE A 154 -12.45 -6.16 5.16
N ALA A 155 -11.68 -6.30 4.08
CA ALA A 155 -11.74 -5.40 2.92
C ALA A 155 -12.95 -5.65 2.01
N GLY A 156 -13.46 -6.88 1.97
CA GLY A 156 -14.65 -7.27 1.20
C GLY A 156 -15.98 -6.86 1.85
N ARG A 157 -15.95 -6.34 3.08
CA ARG A 157 -17.10 -5.68 3.75
C ARG A 157 -17.16 -4.21 3.40
#